data_AF-A9BU78-F1
#
_entry.id   AF-A9BU78-F1
#
_cell.length_a   1.000
_cell.length_b   1.000
_cell.length_c   1.000
_cell.angle_alpha   90.00
_cell.angle_beta   90.00
_cell.angle_gamma   90.00
#
_symmetry.space_group_name_H-M   'P 1'
#
loop_
_entity.id
_entity.type
_entity.pdbx_description
1 polymer ?
#
loop_
_entity_poly.entity_id
_entity_poly.type
_entity_poly.pdbx_seq_one_letter_code
_entity_poly.pdbx_strand_id
1 'polypeptide(L)'
;MDDKYKVFEDDEAGYHAWLAHNPNGFVLNTDRPPRAEYMPLHTARCSTIKIPATHARPDPFTSRGYMKVCANDPNDLLAWMQTKGANEFSKLCSKCRVAEFMTGSAGDSWTNDELRSSVEAYLEMQRKERNNEPFTKKQYYKKLTQDYGRTVKAFEYRMQNISYVLSLMGRDWLTGLRPARNVGKRVACLIEALVLELSNSQQAPVVKFEFQVRENLENKKQAKPAGNSNPGTIIRQVAQFERDPAVKAWVLKKAAGVCECCSSNAPFESTDGQPFLEVHHIRKLAEGGSDTVSNTVALCPNCHRALHYGMRAKELIESIFIKVNRLIRE
;
A
#
# COMPACT_ATOMS: atom_id res chain seq x y z
N MET A 1 6.41 16.18 -21.79
CA MET A 1 6.67 16.97 -20.58
C MET A 1 5.42 16.81 -19.74
N ASP A 2 5.49 15.99 -18.69
CA ASP A 2 4.35 15.81 -17.80
C ASP A 2 4.14 17.12 -17.03
N ASP A 3 3.04 17.81 -17.32
CA ASP A 3 2.67 19.03 -16.63
C ASP A 3 2.34 18.69 -15.17
N LYS A 4 3.30 18.96 -14.29
CA LYS A 4 3.21 18.75 -12.82
C LYS A 4 1.99 19.41 -12.18
N TYR A 5 1.47 20.45 -12.83
CA TYR A 5 0.24 21.12 -12.46
C TYR A 5 -0.50 21.58 -13.72
N LYS A 6 -1.82 21.75 -13.62
CA LYS A 6 -2.66 22.29 -14.68
C LYS A 6 -3.38 23.56 -14.20
N VAL A 7 -3.35 24.59 -15.03
CA VAL A 7 -4.02 25.87 -14.78
C VAL A 7 -5.33 25.91 -15.56
N PHE A 8 -6.41 26.33 -14.90
CA PHE A 8 -7.72 26.52 -15.50
C PHE A 8 -8.15 27.97 -15.34
N GLU A 9 -8.36 28.61 -16.49
CA GLU A 9 -8.72 30.00 -16.67
C GLU A 9 -9.82 30.07 -17.71
N ASP A 10 -11.03 30.50 -17.32
CA ASP A 10 -12.23 30.49 -18.17
C ASP A 10 -12.49 29.13 -18.83
N ASP A 11 -12.13 28.06 -18.12
CA ASP A 11 -12.25 26.65 -18.54
C ASP A 11 -12.91 25.83 -17.43
N GLU A 12 -14.18 26.11 -17.17
CA GLU A 12 -14.97 25.42 -16.14
C GLU A 12 -15.16 23.94 -16.49
N ALA A 13 -15.37 23.65 -17.77
CA ALA A 13 -15.56 22.29 -18.28
C ALA A 13 -14.30 21.43 -18.10
N GLY A 14 -13.13 21.95 -18.48
CA GLY A 14 -11.86 21.29 -18.29
C GLY A 14 -11.50 21.12 -16.82
N TYR A 15 -11.82 22.11 -15.98
CA TYR A 15 -11.64 22.00 -14.53
C TYR A 15 -12.50 20.87 -13.94
N HIS A 16 -13.78 20.81 -14.28
CA HIS A 16 -14.65 19.71 -13.83
C HIS A 16 -14.22 18.34 -14.37
N ALA A 17 -13.77 18.27 -15.62
CA ALA A 17 -13.22 17.05 -16.18
C ALA A 17 -11.97 16.61 -15.40
N TRP A 18 -11.08 17.53 -15.04
CA TRP A 18 -9.90 17.21 -14.23
C TRP A 18 -10.27 16.70 -12.84
N LEU A 19 -11.24 17.32 -12.16
CA LEU A 19 -11.74 16.86 -10.87
C LEU A 19 -12.31 15.43 -10.93
N ALA A 20 -12.98 15.07 -12.03
CA ALA A 20 -13.54 13.74 -12.23
C ALA A 20 -12.44 12.67 -12.41
N HIS A 21 -11.38 13.01 -13.15
CA HIS A 21 -10.25 12.10 -13.39
C HIS A 21 -9.23 12.04 -12.24
N ASN A 22 -9.19 13.07 -11.37
CA ASN A 22 -8.21 13.18 -10.29
C ASN A 22 -8.90 13.28 -8.91
N PRO A 23 -9.65 12.25 -8.47
CA PRO A 23 -10.40 12.30 -7.22
C PRO A 23 -9.51 12.42 -5.97
N ASN A 24 -8.20 12.18 -6.08
CA ASN A 24 -7.24 12.33 -4.99
C ASN A 24 -6.33 13.57 -5.16
N GLY A 25 -6.59 14.40 -6.17
CA GLY A 25 -5.78 15.58 -6.46
C GLY A 25 -6.04 16.75 -5.50
N PHE A 26 -5.29 17.81 -5.71
CA PHE A 26 -5.27 19.05 -4.93
C PHE A 26 -5.58 20.24 -5.83
N VAL A 27 -6.30 21.20 -5.27
CA VAL A 27 -6.75 22.40 -5.99
C VAL A 27 -6.37 23.63 -5.17
N LEU A 28 -5.55 24.47 -5.77
CA LEU A 28 -5.29 25.82 -5.32
C LEU A 28 -6.31 26.76 -5.97
N ASN A 29 -7.01 27.54 -5.15
CA ASN A 29 -7.82 28.65 -5.65
C ASN A 29 -7.01 29.94 -5.56
N THR A 30 -7.08 30.81 -6.58
CA THR A 30 -6.48 32.15 -6.50
C THR A 30 -7.17 33.11 -7.47
N ASP A 31 -6.81 34.39 -7.38
CA ASP A 31 -7.31 35.43 -8.29
C ASP A 31 -6.52 35.46 -9.61
N ARG A 32 -7.01 36.22 -10.58
CA ARG A 32 -6.33 36.54 -11.82
C ARG A 32 -6.13 38.07 -11.90
N PRO A 33 -4.89 38.58 -11.80
CA PRO A 33 -3.63 37.85 -11.59
C PRO A 33 -3.53 37.23 -10.18
N PRO A 34 -2.71 36.17 -9.99
CA PRO A 34 -2.52 35.53 -8.69
C PRO A 34 -2.03 36.51 -7.63
N ARG A 35 -2.64 36.45 -6.44
CA ARG A 35 -2.26 37.26 -5.27
C ARG A 35 -1.76 36.34 -4.15
N ALA A 36 -0.59 36.65 -3.60
CA ALA A 36 0.03 35.82 -2.56
C ALA A 36 -0.86 35.68 -1.31
N GLU A 37 -1.71 36.66 -1.03
CA GLU A 37 -2.62 36.69 0.10
C GLU A 37 -3.84 35.76 -0.08
N TYR A 38 -4.14 35.35 -1.33
CA TYR A 38 -5.30 34.53 -1.65
C TYR A 38 -4.93 33.28 -2.44
N MET A 39 -4.48 32.26 -1.70
CA MET A 39 -4.09 30.95 -2.19
C MET A 39 -4.57 29.81 -1.26
N PRO A 40 -5.89 29.67 -1.00
CA PRO A 40 -6.40 28.57 -0.19
C PRO A 40 -6.30 27.22 -0.93
N LEU A 41 -5.88 26.20 -0.20
CA LEU A 41 -5.73 24.83 -0.69
C LEU A 41 -6.96 23.97 -0.35
N HIS A 42 -7.34 23.11 -1.31
CA HIS A 42 -8.43 22.16 -1.20
C HIS A 42 -8.02 20.79 -1.75
N THR A 43 -8.71 19.73 -1.34
CA THR A 43 -8.72 18.46 -2.09
C THR A 43 -9.71 18.54 -3.25
N ALA A 44 -9.50 17.76 -4.32
CA ALA A 44 -10.39 17.70 -5.49
C ALA A 44 -11.84 17.25 -5.14
N ARG A 45 -12.04 16.63 -3.96
CA ARG A 45 -13.36 16.23 -3.45
C ARG A 45 -14.08 17.32 -2.66
N CYS A 46 -13.43 18.46 -2.44
CA CYS A 46 -13.99 19.51 -1.61
C CYS A 46 -15.26 20.09 -2.26
N SER A 47 -16.38 20.03 -1.54
CA SER A 47 -17.65 20.53 -2.04
C SER A 47 -17.63 22.04 -2.34
N THR A 48 -16.81 22.82 -1.64
CA THR A 48 -16.76 24.29 -1.83
C THR A 48 -16.13 24.74 -3.14
N ILE A 49 -15.41 23.85 -3.81
CA ILE A 49 -14.74 24.13 -5.10
C ILE A 49 -15.30 23.25 -6.24
N LYS A 50 -16.36 22.50 -5.95
CA LYS A 50 -16.97 21.54 -6.88
C LYS A 50 -18.48 21.77 -7.04
N ILE A 51 -19.17 22.19 -5.99
CA ILE A 51 -20.63 22.37 -5.98
C ILE A 51 -20.92 23.87 -5.96
N PRO A 52 -21.53 24.41 -7.04
CA PRO A 52 -21.95 25.81 -7.08
C PRO A 52 -22.95 26.13 -5.97
N ALA A 53 -22.93 27.36 -5.47
CA ALA A 53 -24.02 27.85 -4.61
C ALA A 53 -25.35 27.91 -5.39
N THR A 54 -26.48 27.82 -4.69
CA THR A 54 -27.84 27.74 -5.28
C THR A 54 -28.15 28.86 -6.29
N HIS A 55 -27.51 30.02 -6.15
CA HIS A 55 -27.67 31.18 -7.04
C HIS A 55 -26.35 31.61 -7.69
N ALA A 56 -25.43 30.67 -7.91
CA ALA A 56 -24.19 30.95 -8.61
C ALA A 56 -24.46 31.33 -10.07
N ARG A 57 -23.79 32.39 -10.54
CA ARG A 57 -23.74 32.69 -11.99
C ARG A 57 -22.94 31.59 -12.73
N PRO A 58 -23.04 31.49 -14.07
CA PRO A 58 -22.26 30.55 -14.87
C PRO A 58 -20.75 30.65 -14.60
N ASP A 59 -20.06 29.53 -14.68
CA ASP A 59 -18.61 29.39 -14.47
C ASP A 59 -18.12 29.99 -13.13
N PRO A 60 -18.60 29.45 -11.99
CA PRO A 60 -18.28 29.98 -10.67
C PRO A 60 -16.87 29.73 -10.17
N PHE A 61 -16.11 28.82 -10.78
CA PHE A 61 -14.83 28.40 -10.23
C PHE A 61 -13.61 28.94 -10.97
N THR A 62 -13.68 29.13 -12.29
CA THR A 62 -12.51 29.46 -13.14
C THR A 62 -12.63 30.79 -13.89
N SER A 63 -13.74 31.50 -13.72
CA SER A 63 -14.02 32.79 -14.36
C SER A 63 -14.17 33.92 -13.35
N ARG A 64 -14.44 35.13 -13.85
CA ARG A 64 -14.73 36.33 -13.03
C ARG A 64 -13.59 36.73 -12.11
N GLY A 65 -12.37 36.68 -12.64
CA GLY A 65 -11.16 37.04 -11.90
C GLY A 65 -10.65 35.94 -10.97
N TYR A 66 -11.23 34.74 -11.01
CA TYR A 66 -10.69 33.56 -10.35
C TYR A 66 -9.98 32.63 -11.35
N MET A 67 -9.07 31.82 -10.84
CA MET A 67 -8.43 30.73 -11.57
C MET A 67 -8.15 29.56 -10.63
N LYS A 68 -7.98 28.36 -11.20
CA LYS A 68 -7.63 27.15 -10.45
C LYS A 68 -6.29 26.61 -10.90
N VAL A 69 -5.46 26.22 -9.95
CA VAL A 69 -4.23 25.47 -10.21
C VAL A 69 -4.37 24.10 -9.56
N CYS A 70 -4.27 23.05 -10.37
CA CYS A 70 -4.58 21.68 -9.96
C CYS A 70 -3.35 20.79 -10.11
N ALA A 71 -3.08 19.94 -9.12
CA ALA A 71 -1.96 19.00 -9.18
C ALA A 71 -2.30 17.72 -8.39
N ASN A 72 -1.55 16.65 -8.64
CA ASN A 72 -1.69 15.40 -7.89
C ASN A 72 -0.86 15.37 -6.59
N ASP A 73 0.12 16.28 -6.46
CA ASP A 73 0.91 16.51 -5.25
C ASP A 73 0.79 18.00 -4.83
N PRO A 74 0.48 18.32 -3.56
CA PRO A 74 0.41 19.70 -3.10
C PRO A 74 1.76 20.43 -3.16
N ASN A 75 2.89 19.71 -3.22
CA ASN A 75 4.20 20.34 -3.39
C ASN A 75 4.38 20.96 -4.78
N ASP A 76 3.74 20.42 -5.82
CA ASP A 76 3.76 21.04 -7.16
C ASP A 76 3.02 22.39 -7.15
N LEU A 77 1.96 22.48 -6.34
CA LEU A 77 1.24 23.74 -6.11
C LEU A 77 2.10 24.73 -5.30
N LEU A 78 2.81 24.26 -4.26
CA LEU A 78 3.78 25.09 -3.53
C LEU A 78 4.87 25.64 -4.45
N ALA A 79 5.45 24.80 -5.30
CA ALA A 79 6.47 25.22 -6.26
C ALA A 79 5.92 26.27 -7.23
N TRP A 80 4.70 26.08 -7.74
CA TRP A 80 4.03 27.07 -8.57
C TRP A 80 3.81 28.40 -7.82
N MET A 81 3.35 28.35 -6.56
CA MET A 81 3.12 29.52 -5.71
C MET A 81 4.39 30.34 -5.48
N GLN A 82 5.53 29.68 -5.28
CA GLN A 82 6.82 30.35 -5.11
C GLN A 82 7.19 31.18 -6.34
N THR A 83 6.87 30.71 -7.56
CA THR A 83 7.06 31.51 -8.78
C THR A 83 6.20 32.77 -8.84
N LYS A 84 5.15 32.85 -8.00
CA LYS A 84 4.24 33.98 -7.85
C LYS A 84 4.49 34.79 -6.57
N GLY A 85 5.58 34.52 -5.86
CA GLY A 85 5.96 35.25 -4.64
C GLY A 85 5.28 34.78 -3.36
N ALA A 86 4.59 33.64 -3.37
CA ALA A 86 3.95 33.07 -2.19
C ALA A 86 4.71 31.84 -1.68
N ASN A 87 5.07 31.83 -0.39
CA ASN A 87 5.86 30.76 0.22
C ASN A 87 5.02 29.73 0.97
N GLU A 88 3.76 30.05 1.27
CA GLU A 88 2.84 29.20 2.02
C GLU A 88 1.40 29.39 1.55
N PHE A 89 0.56 28.37 1.75
CA PHE A 89 -0.88 28.46 1.47
C PHE A 89 -1.53 29.47 2.40
N SER A 90 -2.27 30.43 1.84
CA SER A 90 -2.95 31.43 2.66
C SER A 90 -4.03 30.82 3.57
N LYS A 91 -4.53 29.62 3.21
CA LYS A 91 -5.42 28.82 4.08
C LYS A 91 -5.42 27.35 3.68
N LEU A 92 -5.44 26.47 4.67
CA LEU A 92 -5.79 25.06 4.49
C LEU A 92 -7.29 24.87 4.75
N CYS A 93 -8.05 24.43 3.75
CA CYS A 93 -9.50 24.28 3.90
C CYS A 93 -9.87 23.22 4.97
N SER A 94 -10.46 23.68 6.07
CA SER A 94 -10.92 22.82 7.17
C SER A 94 -12.07 21.88 6.77
N LYS A 95 -12.96 22.30 5.85
CA LYS A 95 -14.10 21.48 5.41
C LYS A 95 -13.68 20.19 4.71
N CYS A 96 -12.62 20.24 3.91
CA CYS A 96 -12.04 19.05 3.29
C CYS A 96 -10.88 18.44 4.07
N ARG A 97 -10.54 19.04 5.22
CA ARG A 97 -9.41 18.64 6.08
C ARG A 97 -8.11 18.47 5.30
N VAL A 98 -7.83 19.37 4.36
CA VAL A 98 -6.66 19.26 3.49
C VAL A 98 -5.35 19.22 4.28
N ALA A 99 -5.33 19.81 5.49
CA ALA A 99 -4.20 19.76 6.41
C ALA A 99 -3.75 18.33 6.76
N GLU A 100 -4.67 17.35 6.83
CA GLU A 100 -4.33 15.92 7.03
C GLU A 100 -3.47 15.35 5.89
N PHE A 101 -3.47 16.01 4.73
CA PHE A 101 -2.67 15.69 3.56
C PHE A 101 -1.44 16.60 3.42
N MET A 102 -1.32 17.65 4.23
CA MET A 102 -0.20 18.61 4.26
C MET A 102 0.86 18.26 5.30
N THR A 103 0.50 17.50 6.34
CA THR A 103 1.44 17.12 7.40
C THR A 103 2.36 15.98 6.95
N GLY A 104 3.33 16.30 6.11
CA GLY A 104 4.66 15.74 6.19
C GLY A 104 5.55 16.84 6.75
N SER A 105 6.11 16.66 7.95
CA SER A 105 7.17 17.55 8.42
C SER A 105 8.26 17.67 7.35
N ALA A 106 8.88 18.84 7.26
CA ALA A 106 9.81 19.29 6.21
C ALA A 106 11.15 18.51 6.13
N GLY A 107 11.15 17.21 6.42
CA GLY A 107 12.27 16.29 6.20
C GLY A 107 11.90 14.93 5.60
N ASP A 108 10.61 14.62 5.34
CA ASP A 108 10.21 13.24 4.97
C ASP A 108 8.98 13.12 4.04
N SER A 109 8.63 14.16 3.27
CA SER A 109 7.54 14.03 2.29
C SER A 109 8.08 13.29 1.06
N TRP A 110 7.82 11.99 0.98
CA TRP A 110 8.10 11.19 -0.21
C TRP A 110 7.05 11.49 -1.28
N THR A 111 7.48 11.87 -2.49
CA THR A 111 6.55 12.13 -3.59
C THR A 111 5.92 10.82 -4.07
N ASN A 112 4.80 10.91 -4.78
CA ASN A 112 4.15 9.73 -5.36
C ASN A 112 5.09 8.99 -6.34
N ASP A 113 5.87 9.72 -7.13
CA ASP A 113 6.83 9.15 -8.08
C ASP A 113 7.99 8.45 -7.37
N GLU A 114 8.55 9.06 -6.32
CA GLU A 114 9.59 8.44 -5.49
C GLU A 114 9.09 7.12 -4.87
N LEU A 115 7.86 7.11 -4.36
CA LEU A 115 7.24 5.91 -3.78
C LEU A 115 6.98 4.85 -4.85
N ARG A 116 6.42 5.22 -6.00
CA ARG A 116 6.16 4.29 -7.10
C ARG A 116 7.44 3.63 -7.58
N SER A 117 8.47 4.41 -7.92
CA SER A 117 9.77 3.89 -8.36
C SER A 117 10.45 3.03 -7.30
N SER A 118 10.27 3.37 -6.01
CA SER A 118 10.76 2.51 -4.92
C SER A 118 10.05 1.16 -4.88
N VAL A 119 8.72 1.13 -5.06
CA VAL A 119 7.95 -0.12 -5.09
C VAL A 119 8.26 -0.94 -6.34
N GLU A 120 8.38 -0.32 -7.51
CA GLU A 120 8.78 -0.99 -8.76
C GLU A 120 10.16 -1.65 -8.62
N ALA A 121 11.16 -0.91 -8.14
CA ALA A 121 12.49 -1.44 -7.87
C ALA A 121 12.46 -2.59 -6.85
N TYR A 122 11.63 -2.48 -5.81
CA TYR A 122 11.46 -3.55 -4.82
C TYR A 122 10.90 -4.82 -5.45
N LEU A 123 9.81 -4.71 -6.23
CA LEU A 123 9.16 -5.84 -6.87
C LEU A 123 10.05 -6.47 -7.94
N GLU A 124 10.85 -5.68 -8.67
CA GLU A 124 11.85 -6.18 -9.60
C GLU A 124 12.91 -7.02 -8.88
N MET A 125 13.49 -6.49 -7.80
CA MET A 125 14.44 -7.24 -6.97
C MET A 125 13.80 -8.52 -6.41
N GLN A 126 12.53 -8.47 -5.99
CA GLN A 126 11.82 -9.63 -5.47
C GLN A 126 11.62 -10.71 -6.54
N ARG A 127 11.28 -10.31 -7.77
CA ARG A 127 11.20 -11.22 -8.91
C ARG A 127 12.56 -11.87 -9.20
N LYS A 128 13.65 -11.08 -9.19
CA LYS A 128 15.00 -11.60 -9.37
C LYS A 128 15.41 -12.58 -8.27
N GLU A 129 15.12 -12.28 -7.00
CA GLU A 129 15.38 -13.17 -5.86
C GLU A 129 14.64 -14.51 -6.04
N ARG A 130 13.37 -14.48 -6.45
CA ARG A 130 12.57 -15.70 -6.70
C ARG A 130 13.10 -16.52 -7.88
N ASN A 131 13.54 -15.86 -8.95
CA ASN A 131 14.07 -16.54 -10.13
C ASN A 131 15.53 -17.01 -9.97
N ASN A 132 16.13 -16.85 -8.78
CA ASN A 132 17.56 -17.07 -8.54
C ASN A 132 18.46 -16.25 -9.49
N GLU A 133 17.98 -15.09 -9.95
CA GLU A 133 18.76 -14.17 -10.77
C GLU A 133 19.65 -13.29 -9.87
N PRO A 134 20.94 -13.12 -10.19
CA PRO A 134 21.81 -12.27 -9.41
C PRO A 134 21.42 -10.79 -9.53
N PHE A 135 21.45 -10.07 -8.40
CA PHE A 135 21.26 -8.62 -8.36
C PHE A 135 21.95 -8.00 -7.16
N THR A 136 22.29 -6.71 -7.25
CA THR A 136 22.90 -5.96 -6.14
C THR A 136 21.95 -4.87 -5.67
N LYS A 137 21.38 -5.01 -4.46
CA LYS A 137 20.45 -4.03 -3.85
C LYS A 137 20.99 -2.58 -3.90
N LYS A 138 22.29 -2.41 -3.61
CA LYS A 138 22.96 -1.08 -3.62
C LYS A 138 22.93 -0.41 -5.00
N GLN A 139 22.86 -1.15 -6.10
CA GLN A 139 22.75 -0.56 -7.44
C GLN A 139 21.38 0.09 -7.66
N TYR A 140 20.29 -0.56 -7.21
CA TYR A 140 18.95 0.02 -7.25
C TYR A 140 18.86 1.29 -6.42
N TYR A 141 19.46 1.30 -5.23
CA TYR A 141 19.44 2.48 -4.37
C TYR A 141 20.23 3.64 -4.98
N LYS A 142 21.39 3.36 -5.59
CA LYS A 142 22.18 4.37 -6.31
C LYS A 142 21.41 4.96 -7.49
N LYS A 143 20.70 4.13 -8.26
CA LYS A 143 19.86 4.58 -9.37
C LYS A 143 18.76 5.53 -8.86
N LEU A 144 17.99 5.11 -7.86
CA LEU A 144 16.95 5.95 -7.25
C LEU A 144 17.53 7.25 -6.64
N THR A 145 18.73 7.21 -6.06
CA THR A 145 19.45 8.41 -5.62
C THR A 145 19.77 9.36 -6.76
N GLN A 146 20.17 8.85 -7.93
CA GLN A 146 20.42 9.69 -9.11
C GLN A 146 19.13 10.33 -9.64
N ASP A 147 18.03 9.58 -9.62
CA ASP A 147 16.75 10.03 -10.16
C ASP A 147 16.06 11.07 -9.25
N TYR A 148 16.21 10.97 -7.93
CA TYR A 148 15.41 11.74 -6.95
C TYR A 148 16.22 12.52 -5.91
N GLY A 149 17.56 12.41 -5.89
CA GLY A 149 18.43 13.22 -5.04
C GLY A 149 18.49 12.83 -3.56
N ARG A 150 17.78 11.79 -3.10
CA ARG A 150 17.89 11.27 -1.72
C ARG A 150 19.12 10.37 -1.53
N THR A 151 19.59 10.24 -0.30
CA THR A 151 20.72 9.35 0.01
C THR A 151 20.40 7.88 -0.20
N VAL A 152 21.43 7.07 -0.49
CA VAL A 152 21.31 5.60 -0.60
C VAL A 152 20.69 4.98 0.65
N LYS A 153 21.04 5.50 1.84
CA LYS A 153 20.51 5.03 3.13
C LYS A 153 19.01 5.30 3.26
N ALA A 154 18.52 6.43 2.72
CA ALA A 154 17.09 6.73 2.71
C ALA A 154 16.30 5.73 1.86
N PHE A 155 16.82 5.37 0.68
CA PHE A 155 16.19 4.34 -0.16
C PHE A 155 16.27 2.95 0.45
N GLU A 156 17.39 2.58 1.08
CA GLU A 156 17.48 1.32 1.82
C GLU A 156 16.41 1.23 2.91
N TYR A 157 16.22 2.31 3.68
CA TYR A 157 15.20 2.37 4.72
C TYR A 157 13.78 2.32 4.14
N ARG A 158 13.54 3.00 3.01
CA ARG A 158 12.26 2.92 2.28
C ARG A 158 11.96 1.48 1.86
N MET A 159 12.96 0.71 1.44
CA MET A 159 12.79 -0.70 1.08
C MET A 159 12.42 -1.55 2.31
N GLN A 160 12.99 -1.25 3.48
CA GLN A 160 12.58 -1.88 4.74
C GLN A 160 11.13 -1.50 5.16
N ASN A 161 10.68 -0.28 4.87
CA ASN A 161 9.28 0.10 5.05
C ASN A 161 8.34 -0.65 4.09
N ILE A 162 8.77 -0.88 2.84
CA ILE A 162 8.01 -1.72 1.90
C ILE A 162 7.91 -3.16 2.43
N SER A 163 9.01 -3.74 2.91
CA SER A 163 8.99 -5.04 3.60
C SER A 163 7.99 -5.07 4.75
N TYR A 164 7.87 -3.99 5.50
CA TYR A 164 6.90 -3.89 6.58
C TYR A 164 5.45 -3.88 6.09
N VAL A 165 5.15 -3.11 5.05
CA VAL A 165 3.82 -3.12 4.43
C VAL A 165 3.46 -4.53 3.91
N LEU A 166 4.39 -5.20 3.22
CA LEU A 166 4.20 -6.57 2.76
C LEU A 166 3.92 -7.54 3.92
N SER A 167 4.60 -7.38 5.05
CA SER A 167 4.36 -8.22 6.22
C SER A 167 2.94 -8.06 6.79
N LEU A 168 2.39 -6.84 6.78
CA LEU A 168 0.99 -6.60 7.17
C LEU A 168 0.01 -7.26 6.19
N MET A 169 0.38 -7.34 4.91
CA MET A 169 -0.40 -8.00 3.87
C MET A 169 -0.28 -9.55 3.89
N GLY A 170 0.52 -10.13 4.80
CA GLY A 170 0.80 -11.56 4.84
C GLY A 170 1.68 -12.06 3.67
N ARG A 171 2.45 -11.14 3.07
CA ARG A 171 3.32 -11.37 1.92
C ARG A 171 4.78 -11.45 2.34
N ASP A 172 5.56 -12.13 1.51
CA ASP A 172 6.99 -12.28 1.74
C ASP A 172 7.71 -10.99 1.36
N TRP A 173 8.84 -10.73 2.03
CA TRP A 173 9.72 -9.60 1.77
C TRP A 173 11.10 -10.07 1.31
N LEU A 174 11.90 -9.18 0.74
CA LEU A 174 13.26 -9.47 0.26
C LEU A 174 14.23 -9.88 1.37
N THR A 175 15.14 -10.81 1.09
CA THR A 175 16.14 -11.27 2.07
C THR A 175 17.12 -10.14 2.41
N GLY A 176 17.41 -9.97 3.70
CA GLY A 176 18.25 -8.86 4.20
C GLY A 176 17.53 -7.51 4.35
N LEU A 177 16.25 -7.40 3.96
CA LEU A 177 15.44 -6.19 4.14
C LEU A 177 14.38 -6.40 5.21
N ARG A 178 14.80 -6.44 6.47
CA ARG A 178 13.90 -6.66 7.61
C ARG A 178 12.83 -5.56 7.67
N PRO A 179 11.55 -5.91 7.90
CA PRO A 179 10.46 -4.97 8.11
C PRO A 179 10.79 -3.85 9.12
N ALA A 180 10.79 -2.59 8.66
CA ALA A 180 10.94 -1.40 9.51
C ALA A 180 9.60 -0.68 9.67
N ARG A 181 9.15 -0.53 10.92
CA ARG A 181 7.82 -0.02 11.27
C ARG A 181 7.67 1.50 11.16
N ASN A 182 8.77 2.23 11.10
CA ASN A 182 8.76 3.69 11.06
C ASN A 182 8.33 4.17 9.66
N VAL A 183 7.03 4.11 9.42
CA VAL A 183 6.36 4.61 8.22
C VAL A 183 4.99 5.14 8.62
N GLY A 184 4.66 6.35 8.16
CA GLY A 184 3.36 6.95 8.44
C GLY A 184 2.21 6.18 7.75
N LYS A 185 1.04 6.17 8.39
CA LYS A 185 -0.18 5.47 7.91
C LYS A 185 -0.52 5.79 6.46
N ARG A 186 -0.44 7.07 6.06
CA ARG A 186 -0.70 7.50 4.67
C ARG A 186 0.26 6.83 3.69
N VAL A 187 1.57 6.93 3.95
CA VAL A 187 2.60 6.34 3.08
C VAL A 187 2.47 4.81 3.03
N ALA A 188 2.18 4.16 4.16
CA ALA A 188 1.95 2.72 4.19
C ALA A 188 0.75 2.30 3.32
N CYS A 189 -0.36 3.05 3.35
CA CYS A 189 -1.52 2.81 2.48
C CYS A 189 -1.19 3.04 0.99
N LEU A 190 -0.36 4.04 0.68
CA LEU A 190 0.09 4.28 -0.70
C LEU A 190 0.98 3.14 -1.22
N ILE A 191 1.91 2.65 -0.39
CA ILE A 191 2.73 1.47 -0.74
C ILE A 191 1.83 0.25 -0.98
N GLU A 192 0.84 -0.01 -0.12
CA GLU A 192 -0.10 -1.11 -0.33
C GLU A 192 -0.83 -0.99 -1.67
N ALA A 193 -1.35 0.20 -2.00
CA ALA A 193 -2.04 0.44 -3.26
C ALA A 193 -1.12 0.18 -4.47
N LEU A 194 0.12 0.69 -4.43
CA LEU A 194 1.12 0.47 -5.47
C LEU A 194 1.50 -1.01 -5.62
N VAL A 195 1.67 -1.74 -4.50
CA VAL A 195 1.94 -3.18 -4.53
C VAL A 195 0.78 -3.94 -5.17
N LEU A 196 -0.46 -3.64 -4.80
CA LEU A 196 -1.64 -4.29 -5.37
C LEU A 196 -1.77 -4.02 -6.87
N GLU A 197 -1.56 -2.77 -7.28
CA GLU A 197 -1.57 -2.35 -8.69
C GLU A 197 -0.49 -3.07 -9.51
N LEU A 198 0.78 -2.94 -9.09
CA LEU A 198 1.93 -3.46 -9.84
C LEU A 198 2.02 -4.99 -9.84
N SER A 199 1.40 -5.66 -8.87
CA SER A 199 1.29 -7.12 -8.86
C SER A 199 -0.01 -7.65 -9.47
N ASN A 200 -0.87 -6.77 -10.00
CA ASN A 200 -2.21 -7.11 -10.49
C ASN A 200 -3.01 -7.98 -9.51
N SER A 201 -2.94 -7.62 -8.22
CA SER A 201 -3.50 -8.40 -7.13
C SER A 201 -4.85 -7.84 -6.69
N GLN A 202 -5.86 -8.72 -6.59
CA GLN A 202 -7.21 -8.38 -6.12
C GLN A 202 -7.39 -8.51 -4.60
N GLN A 203 -6.31 -8.73 -3.84
CA GLN A 203 -6.35 -8.78 -2.37
C GLN A 203 -6.99 -7.50 -1.79
N ALA A 204 -7.87 -7.66 -0.81
CA ALA A 204 -8.46 -6.52 -0.12
C ALA A 204 -7.40 -5.74 0.67
N PRO A 205 -7.41 -4.39 0.65
CA PRO A 205 -6.51 -3.58 1.46
C PRO A 205 -6.72 -3.85 2.96
N VAL A 206 -5.63 -4.08 3.68
CA VAL A 206 -5.61 -4.39 5.12
C VAL A 206 -4.83 -3.36 5.94
N VAL A 207 -3.85 -2.67 5.33
CA VAL A 207 -2.90 -1.83 6.07
C VAL A 207 -3.59 -0.73 6.86
N LYS A 208 -4.60 -0.07 6.29
CA LYS A 208 -5.35 0.99 6.99
C LYS A 208 -5.97 0.48 8.30
N PHE A 209 -6.58 -0.71 8.25
CA PHE A 209 -7.22 -1.33 9.40
C PHE A 209 -6.17 -1.74 10.44
N GLU A 210 -5.08 -2.39 10.01
CA GLU A 210 -3.99 -2.81 10.91
C GLU A 210 -3.32 -1.64 11.65
N PHE A 211 -3.19 -0.49 10.99
CA PHE A 211 -2.74 0.74 11.66
C PHE A 211 -3.74 1.23 12.70
N GLN A 212 -5.05 1.22 12.39
CA GLN A 212 -6.08 1.60 13.36
C GLN A 212 -6.10 0.65 14.57
N VAL A 213 -5.97 -0.66 14.35
CA VAL A 213 -5.87 -1.63 15.44
C VAL A 213 -4.69 -1.30 16.34
N ARG A 214 -3.52 -1.01 15.78
CA ARG A 214 -2.33 -0.62 16.56
C ARG A 214 -2.51 0.67 17.34
N GLU A 215 -3.04 1.71 16.71
CA GLU A 215 -3.35 2.98 17.37
C GLU A 215 -4.27 2.75 18.59
N ASN A 216 -5.23 1.83 18.48
CA ASN A 216 -6.11 1.45 19.60
C ASN A 216 -5.37 0.64 20.66
N LEU A 217 -4.50 -0.31 20.29
CA LEU A 217 -3.69 -1.08 21.25
C LEU A 217 -2.73 -0.21 22.07
N GLU A 218 -2.22 0.87 21.48
CA GLU A 218 -1.34 1.84 22.16
C GLU A 218 -2.14 2.80 23.09
N ASN A 219 -3.45 2.89 22.91
CA ASN A 219 -4.32 3.73 23.74
C ASN A 219 -4.57 3.09 25.11
N LYS A 220 -3.75 3.47 26.10
CA LYS A 220 -3.87 3.02 27.50
C LYS A 220 -5.22 3.34 28.18
N LYS A 221 -6.02 4.25 27.61
CA LYS A 221 -7.32 4.69 28.16
C LYS A 221 -8.50 4.14 27.37
N GLN A 222 -8.31 3.07 26.60
CA GLN A 222 -9.37 2.48 25.80
C GLN A 222 -10.48 1.90 26.70
N ALA A 223 -11.67 2.51 26.65
CA ALA A 223 -12.88 1.94 27.23
C ALA A 223 -13.43 0.82 26.33
N LYS A 224 -14.28 -0.05 26.90
CA LYS A 224 -15.00 -1.07 26.12
C LYS A 224 -15.81 -0.38 25.00
N PRO A 225 -15.56 -0.68 23.71
CA PRO A 225 -16.30 -0.05 22.63
C PRO A 225 -17.74 -0.55 22.59
N ALA A 226 -18.69 0.31 22.20
CA ALA A 226 -20.07 -0.07 21.96
C ALA A 226 -20.22 -1.04 20.77
N GLY A 227 -19.28 -0.99 19.82
CA GLY A 227 -19.32 -1.78 18.59
C GLY A 227 -20.29 -1.22 17.56
N ASN A 228 -20.55 -2.01 16.52
CA ASN A 228 -21.59 -1.74 15.54
C ASN A 228 -22.51 -2.96 15.43
N SER A 229 -23.76 -2.83 15.86
CA SER A 229 -24.75 -3.91 15.82
C SER A 229 -25.24 -4.23 14.40
N ASN A 230 -25.09 -3.28 13.47
CA ASN A 230 -25.49 -3.41 12.07
C ASN A 230 -24.29 -3.09 11.15
N PRO A 231 -23.28 -3.97 11.07
CA PRO A 231 -22.11 -3.74 10.23
C PRO A 231 -22.51 -3.68 8.75
N GLY A 232 -21.96 -2.70 8.03
CA GLY A 232 -22.13 -2.60 6.58
C GLY A 232 -21.44 -3.77 5.87
N THR A 233 -22.00 -4.20 4.74
CA THR A 233 -21.42 -5.26 3.89
C THR A 233 -20.64 -4.64 2.74
N ILE A 234 -19.48 -5.22 2.42
CA ILE A 234 -18.68 -4.86 1.25
C ILE A 234 -18.63 -6.08 0.34
N ILE A 235 -19.20 -5.96 -0.86
CA ILE A 235 -19.15 -7.01 -1.90
C ILE A 235 -17.89 -6.79 -2.74
N ARG A 236 -17.10 -7.85 -2.95
CA ARG A 236 -15.91 -7.85 -3.80
C ARG A 236 -15.89 -9.08 -4.68
N GLN A 237 -15.55 -8.89 -5.96
CA GLN A 237 -15.18 -9.99 -6.84
C GLN A 237 -13.70 -10.32 -6.62
N VAL A 238 -13.39 -11.60 -6.46
CA VAL A 238 -12.02 -12.09 -6.25
C VAL A 238 -11.73 -13.22 -7.23
N ALA A 239 -10.61 -13.14 -7.92
CA ALA A 239 -10.05 -14.27 -8.65
C ALA A 239 -9.49 -15.30 -7.64
N GLN A 240 -9.90 -16.55 -7.79
CA GLN A 240 -9.41 -17.66 -6.99
C GLN A 240 -8.71 -18.67 -7.89
N PHE A 241 -7.56 -19.19 -7.43
CA PHE A 241 -6.89 -20.29 -8.10
C PHE A 241 -7.66 -21.58 -7.88
N GLU A 242 -7.94 -22.29 -8.97
CA GLU A 242 -8.35 -23.69 -8.92
C GLU A 242 -7.18 -24.51 -8.37
N ARG A 243 -7.47 -25.38 -7.39
CA ARG A 243 -6.45 -26.20 -6.72
C ARG A 243 -6.71 -27.66 -6.99
N ASP A 244 -5.64 -28.42 -7.19
CA ASP A 244 -5.69 -29.85 -7.37
C ASP A 244 -6.00 -30.55 -6.02
N PRO A 245 -7.21 -31.15 -5.87
CA PRO A 245 -7.57 -31.84 -4.64
C PRO A 245 -6.66 -33.05 -4.34
N ALA A 246 -6.06 -33.68 -5.35
CA ALA A 246 -5.17 -34.82 -5.18
C ALA A 246 -3.85 -34.39 -4.50
N VAL A 247 -3.32 -33.21 -4.83
CA VAL A 247 -2.14 -32.64 -4.16
C VAL A 247 -2.43 -32.43 -2.68
N LYS A 248 -3.55 -31.77 -2.35
CA LYS A 248 -3.96 -31.55 -0.96
C LYS A 248 -4.12 -32.87 -0.19
N ALA A 249 -4.85 -33.83 -0.76
CA ALA A 249 -5.11 -35.13 -0.12
C ALA A 249 -3.81 -35.92 0.11
N TRP A 250 -2.91 -35.94 -0.88
CA TRP A 250 -1.63 -36.64 -0.78
C TRP A 250 -0.76 -36.05 0.33
N VAL A 251 -0.65 -34.71 0.42
CA VAL A 251 0.15 -34.01 1.43
C VAL A 251 -0.38 -34.28 2.83
N LEU A 252 -1.69 -34.20 3.05
CA LEU A 252 -2.31 -34.51 4.34
C LEU A 252 -2.10 -35.97 4.75
N LYS A 253 -2.26 -36.91 3.80
CA LYS A 253 -2.01 -38.34 4.05
C LYS A 253 -0.54 -38.58 4.42
N LYS A 254 0.40 -37.91 3.74
CA LYS A 254 1.83 -38.04 4.01
C LYS A 254 2.21 -37.48 5.38
N ALA A 255 1.57 -36.39 5.80
CA ALA A 255 1.79 -35.75 7.09
C ALA A 255 1.24 -36.57 8.28
N ALA A 256 0.30 -37.48 8.04
CA ALA A 256 -0.27 -38.38 9.05
C ALA A 256 -0.75 -37.66 10.32
N GLY A 257 -1.37 -36.49 10.15
CA GLY A 257 -1.87 -35.67 11.26
C GLY A 257 -0.79 -34.95 12.06
N VAL A 258 0.47 -34.92 11.60
CA VAL A 258 1.58 -34.19 12.23
C VAL A 258 1.95 -32.97 11.39
N CYS A 259 2.06 -31.81 12.03
CA CYS A 259 2.48 -30.57 11.37
C CYS A 259 3.94 -30.69 10.89
N GLU A 260 4.19 -30.39 9.61
CA GLU A 260 5.52 -30.51 8.98
C GLU A 260 6.48 -29.36 9.34
N CYS A 261 5.99 -28.33 10.07
CA CYS A 261 6.81 -27.25 10.59
C CYS A 261 7.25 -27.50 12.04
N CYS A 262 6.29 -27.64 12.97
CA CYS A 262 6.58 -27.76 14.41
C CYS A 262 6.62 -29.20 14.92
N SER A 263 6.32 -30.19 14.09
CA SER A 263 6.32 -31.62 14.45
C SER A 263 5.32 -31.99 15.55
N SER A 264 4.34 -31.13 15.84
CA SER A 264 3.24 -31.41 16.77
C SER A 264 2.07 -32.07 16.04
N ASN A 265 1.29 -32.88 16.75
CA ASN A 265 0.02 -33.41 16.24
C ASN A 265 -0.96 -32.27 15.88
N ALA A 266 -1.91 -32.59 15.01
CA ALA A 266 -3.03 -31.72 14.68
C ALA A 266 -3.74 -31.26 15.96
N PRO A 267 -4.14 -29.99 16.04
CA PRO A 267 -4.71 -29.42 17.26
C PRO A 267 -6.11 -29.97 17.61
N PHE A 268 -6.84 -30.49 16.62
CA PHE A 268 -8.17 -31.06 16.76
C PHE A 268 -8.53 -31.93 15.55
N GLU A 269 -9.65 -32.64 15.64
CA GLU A 269 -10.24 -33.39 14.53
C GLU A 269 -11.38 -32.59 13.87
N SER A 270 -11.47 -32.70 12.55
CA SER A 270 -12.61 -32.20 11.78
C SER A 270 -13.89 -32.99 12.10
N THR A 271 -15.04 -32.49 11.64
CA THR A 271 -16.34 -33.18 11.78
C THR A 271 -16.35 -34.57 11.16
N ASP A 272 -15.45 -34.85 10.22
CA ASP A 272 -15.31 -36.14 9.54
C ASP A 272 -14.29 -37.05 10.25
N GLY A 273 -13.86 -36.70 11.47
CA GLY A 273 -12.91 -37.46 12.28
C GLY A 273 -11.45 -37.39 11.80
N GLN A 274 -11.15 -36.54 10.80
CA GLN A 274 -9.79 -36.41 10.27
C GLN A 274 -8.97 -35.37 11.07
N PRO A 275 -7.68 -35.61 11.35
CA PRO A 275 -6.80 -34.62 11.98
C PRO A 275 -6.74 -33.32 11.16
N PHE A 276 -6.98 -32.17 11.80
CA PHE A 276 -7.07 -30.88 11.11
C PHE A 276 -5.69 -30.25 10.88
N LEU A 277 -5.23 -30.25 9.63
CA LEU A 277 -4.09 -29.49 9.15
C LEU A 277 -4.47 -28.72 7.87
N GLU A 278 -3.79 -27.62 7.62
CA GLU A 278 -3.95 -26.78 6.44
C GLU A 278 -2.79 -27.01 5.48
N VAL A 279 -3.09 -27.22 4.19
CA VAL A 279 -2.05 -27.29 3.16
C VAL A 279 -1.68 -25.88 2.70
N HIS A 280 -0.38 -25.58 2.76
CA HIS A 280 0.21 -24.29 2.43
C HIS A 280 1.24 -24.46 1.30
N HIS A 281 1.16 -23.61 0.29
CA HIS A 281 2.18 -23.48 -0.76
C HIS A 281 3.33 -22.61 -0.26
N ILE A 282 4.55 -23.16 -0.19
CA ILE A 282 5.77 -22.45 0.26
C ILE A 282 6.02 -21.24 -0.63
N ARG A 283 6.06 -21.43 -1.95
CA ARG A 283 5.86 -20.35 -2.91
C ARG A 283 4.37 -20.22 -3.17
N LYS A 284 3.75 -19.16 -2.65
CA LYS A 284 2.30 -18.92 -2.77
C LYS A 284 1.86 -18.85 -4.24
N LEU A 285 0.67 -19.36 -4.55
CA LEU A 285 0.08 -19.30 -5.91
C LEU A 285 -0.03 -17.85 -6.43
N ALA A 286 -0.41 -16.91 -5.57
CA ALA A 286 -0.47 -15.48 -5.89
C ALA A 286 0.91 -14.84 -6.19
N GLU A 287 1.99 -15.58 -5.91
CA GLU A 287 3.38 -15.21 -6.16
C GLU A 287 4.02 -16.11 -7.25
N GLY A 288 3.18 -16.83 -8.01
CA GLY A 288 3.57 -17.67 -9.14
C GLY A 288 4.14 -19.03 -8.77
N GLY A 289 3.90 -19.52 -7.55
CA GLY A 289 4.26 -20.90 -7.19
C GLY A 289 3.34 -21.93 -7.82
N SER A 290 3.84 -23.15 -7.98
CA SER A 290 3.07 -24.26 -8.57
C SER A 290 2.15 -24.93 -7.55
N ASP A 291 1.06 -25.54 -8.02
CA ASP A 291 0.22 -26.40 -7.18
C ASP A 291 0.72 -27.85 -7.24
N THR A 292 1.86 -28.11 -6.61
CA THR A 292 2.53 -29.43 -6.63
C THR A 292 2.96 -29.87 -5.24
N VAL A 293 3.10 -31.19 -5.06
CA VAL A 293 3.58 -31.78 -3.79
C VAL A 293 4.95 -31.27 -3.35
N SER A 294 5.79 -30.84 -4.31
CA SER A 294 7.11 -30.26 -4.09
C SER A 294 7.09 -28.79 -3.63
N ASN A 295 5.94 -28.13 -3.71
CA ASN A 295 5.77 -26.76 -3.22
C ASN A 295 4.80 -26.67 -2.03
N THR A 296 4.18 -27.77 -1.61
CA THR A 296 3.14 -27.75 -0.56
C THR A 296 3.54 -28.45 0.73
N VAL A 297 3.05 -27.97 1.87
CA VAL A 297 3.25 -28.59 3.20
C VAL A 297 1.98 -28.60 4.04
N ALA A 298 1.81 -29.59 4.90
CA ALA A 298 0.73 -29.67 5.89
C ALA A 298 1.14 -28.99 7.20
N LEU A 299 0.37 -27.99 7.62
CA LEU A 299 0.68 -27.15 8.78
C LEU A 299 -0.49 -27.09 9.75
N CYS A 300 -0.20 -26.98 11.05
CA CYS A 300 -1.22 -26.56 12.00
C CYS A 300 -1.57 -25.08 11.77
N PRO A 301 -2.76 -24.61 12.20
CA PRO A 301 -3.20 -23.22 11.99
C PRO A 301 -2.18 -22.19 12.49
N ASN A 302 -1.53 -22.45 13.64
CA ASN A 302 -0.52 -21.55 14.20
C ASN A 302 0.71 -21.44 13.31
N CYS A 303 1.27 -22.56 12.84
CA CYS A 303 2.41 -22.57 11.93
C CYS A 303 2.06 -21.93 10.58
N HIS A 304 0.87 -22.21 10.05
CA HIS A 304 0.42 -21.62 8.81
C HIS A 304 0.34 -20.09 8.90
N ARG A 305 -0.26 -19.54 9.96
CA ARG A 305 -0.28 -18.09 10.20
C ARG A 305 1.11 -17.52 10.44
N ALA A 306 2.00 -18.25 11.13
CA ALA A 306 3.37 -17.83 11.37
C ALA A 306 4.20 -17.70 10.08
N LEU A 307 3.95 -18.53 9.07
CA LEU A 307 4.60 -18.36 7.76
C LEU A 307 4.13 -17.11 7.01
N HIS A 308 2.87 -16.69 7.18
CA HIS A 308 2.36 -15.47 6.55
C HIS A 308 2.78 -14.18 7.27
N TYR A 309 2.72 -14.17 8.61
CA TYR A 309 2.80 -12.92 9.39
C TYR A 309 3.96 -12.91 10.40
N GLY A 310 4.63 -14.03 10.62
CA GLY A 310 5.67 -14.16 11.63
C GLY A 310 6.97 -13.50 11.19
N MET A 311 7.62 -12.79 12.13
CA MET A 311 8.96 -12.20 11.90
C MET A 311 10.03 -13.24 11.53
N ARG A 312 9.83 -14.50 11.93
CA ARG A 312 10.72 -15.64 11.69
C ARG A 312 10.24 -16.52 10.53
N ALA A 313 9.27 -16.08 9.73
CA ALA A 313 8.71 -16.85 8.62
C ALA A 313 9.78 -17.46 7.71
N LYS A 314 10.78 -16.66 7.32
CA LYS A 314 11.91 -17.14 6.49
C LYS A 314 12.71 -18.25 7.17
N GLU A 315 13.07 -18.09 8.44
CA GLU A 315 13.79 -19.12 9.20
C GLU A 315 12.97 -20.42 9.30
N LEU A 316 11.65 -20.30 9.45
CA LEU A 316 10.74 -21.44 9.47
C LEU A 316 10.69 -22.14 8.11
N ILE A 317 10.61 -21.39 7.00
CA ILE A 317 10.67 -21.93 5.63
C ILE A 317 11.98 -22.69 5.42
N GLU A 318 13.12 -22.11 5.80
CA GLU A 318 14.42 -22.79 5.71
C GLU A 318 14.45 -24.08 6.52
N SER A 319 13.90 -24.07 7.74
CA SER A 319 13.79 -25.28 8.57
C SER A 319 12.90 -26.34 7.93
N ILE A 320 11.81 -25.94 7.28
CA ILE A 320 10.90 -26.84 6.57
C ILE A 320 11.60 -27.52 5.39
N PHE A 321 12.39 -26.79 4.59
CA PHE A 321 13.18 -27.38 3.50
C PHE A 321 14.18 -28.43 3.99
N ILE A 322 14.72 -28.29 5.21
CA ILE A 322 15.61 -29.29 5.81
C ILE A 322 14.83 -30.54 6.27
N LYS A 323 13.61 -30.36 6.79
CA LYS A 323 12.80 -31.46 7.36
C LYS A 323 12.02 -32.24 6.31
N VAL A 324 11.64 -31.60 5.21
CA VAL A 324 10.66 -32.13 4.25
C VAL A 324 11.33 -32.35 2.90
N ASN A 325 11.91 -33.54 2.73
CA ASN A 325 12.78 -33.89 1.59
C ASN A 325 12.14 -33.81 0.20
N ARG A 326 10.81 -33.81 0.11
CA ARG A 326 10.10 -33.72 -1.18
C ARG A 326 10.03 -32.29 -1.73
N LEU A 327 10.37 -31.28 -0.92
CA LEU A 327 10.26 -29.89 -1.34
C LEU A 327 11.38 -29.51 -2.31
N ILE A 328 11.03 -28.75 -3.34
CA ILE A 328 11.96 -28.22 -4.33
C ILE A 328 11.77 -26.69 -4.35
N ARG A 329 12.87 -25.94 -4.36
CA ARG A 329 12.82 -24.47 -4.42
C ARG A 329 12.44 -24.04 -5.83
N GLU A 330 11.40 -23.23 -5.90
CA GLU A 330 10.86 -22.64 -7.14
C GLU A 330 11.18 -21.17 -7.30
#